data_AF-A0A8T0D0E7-F1
#
_entry.id   AF-A0A8T0D0E7-F1
#
_cell.length_a   1.000
_cell.length_b   1.000
_cell.length_c   1.000
_cell.angle_alpha   90.00
_cell.angle_beta   90.00
_cell.angle_gamma   90.00
#
_symmetry.space_group_name_H-M   'P 1'
#
loop_
_entity.id
_entity.type
_entity.pdbx_description
1 polymer ?
#
loop_
_entity_poly.entity_id
_entity_poly.type
_entity_poly.pdbx_seq_one_letter_code
_entity_poly.pdbx_strand_id
1 'polypeptide(L)'
;DVIHYGGRENREVHNIYGLHVHRASWEGKLLQSAGQERPFVLSRAFFAGSQRTAAVWTGDNAADWGHLRVSIPMLLSLSLTGITFCGADVGGFFGNTEPELLVRWFQAAAYQPFFRSHKHLDTKRHEPWTLPEEYLKVVRAAVVERYNLLPYWYTMFARSEADGQPVMAPIWYHFRHLTSVYDLDNEYMIGEAMLVRPVTSAGARHVDVYLPPGVWYSGSTFETVQGNQLVQFPVDLSSTPVFYRGGWIVPRRERIRRSSWLMRNDPFTLFVFLDPAQNGSHGYLYDDDYHSVSRESARFYHVTYVLHPDPANHGAAGGRLRMQRIPIPGTTELLERDEMRSSVQYIERIVFIGLQVPIQRATVIQNTSGERRNVEFVQPPSEVADRRYFGNRQAGVVVIQNPGLMLSSDWELHLVTGLELKAEL
;
A
#
# COMPACT_ATOMS: atom_id res chain seq x y z
N ASP A 1 1.83 -8.71 -44.95
CA ASP A 1 1.97 -10.04 -45.59
C ASP A 1 3.24 -10.78 -45.17
N VAL A 2 4.11 -10.22 -44.30
CA VAL A 2 5.16 -11.02 -43.62
C VAL A 2 4.56 -12.29 -43.01
N ILE A 3 5.22 -13.43 -43.27
CA ILE A 3 4.79 -14.77 -42.83
C ILE A 3 5.57 -15.20 -41.58
N HIS A 4 4.85 -15.60 -40.54
CA HIS A 4 5.35 -16.14 -39.27
C HIS A 4 5.28 -17.69 -39.26
N TYR A 5 5.74 -18.30 -38.16
CA TYR A 5 5.65 -19.74 -37.95
C TYR A 5 4.24 -20.29 -38.19
N GLY A 6 4.15 -21.49 -38.81
CA GLY A 6 2.89 -22.13 -39.15
C GLY A 6 2.17 -21.51 -40.36
N GLY A 7 2.87 -20.69 -41.17
CA GLY A 7 2.32 -20.08 -42.38
C GLY A 7 1.33 -18.93 -42.11
N ARG A 8 1.32 -18.38 -40.87
CA ARG A 8 0.42 -17.31 -40.46
C ARG A 8 0.91 -15.95 -40.94
N GLU A 9 0.03 -15.12 -41.46
CA GLU A 9 0.38 -13.74 -41.78
C GLU A 9 0.53 -12.90 -40.51
N ASN A 10 1.36 -11.85 -40.57
CA ASN A 10 1.51 -10.89 -39.48
C ASN A 10 0.17 -10.29 -39.02
N ARG A 11 -0.80 -10.09 -39.92
CA ARG A 11 -2.13 -9.56 -39.58
C ARG A 11 -2.92 -10.44 -38.59
N GLU A 12 -2.63 -11.75 -38.57
CA GLU A 12 -3.30 -12.71 -37.67
C GLU A 12 -2.68 -12.70 -36.26
N VAL A 13 -1.39 -12.36 -36.15
CA VAL A 13 -0.61 -12.54 -34.91
C VAL A 13 -0.01 -11.23 -34.35
N HIS A 14 -0.27 -10.09 -34.99
CA HIS A 14 0.39 -8.82 -34.67
C HIS A 14 0.33 -8.48 -33.18
N ASN A 15 -0.86 -8.54 -32.57
CA ASN A 15 -1.06 -8.13 -31.18
C ASN A 15 -0.45 -9.11 -30.15
N ILE A 16 -0.23 -10.37 -30.51
CA ILE A 16 0.42 -11.35 -29.62
C ILE A 16 1.93 -11.41 -29.78
N TYR A 17 2.50 -10.72 -30.78
CA TYR A 17 3.95 -10.69 -30.98
C TYR A 17 4.69 -10.18 -29.75
N GLY A 18 4.25 -9.03 -29.20
CA GLY A 18 4.81 -8.48 -27.96
C GLY A 18 4.69 -9.43 -26.77
N LEU A 19 3.57 -10.16 -26.69
CA LEU A 19 3.36 -11.19 -25.67
C LEU A 19 4.42 -12.28 -25.72
N HIS A 20 4.73 -12.77 -26.93
CA HIS A 20 5.74 -13.81 -27.10
C HIS A 20 7.16 -13.32 -26.79
N VAL A 21 7.49 -12.06 -27.10
CA VAL A 21 8.81 -11.48 -26.78
C VAL A 21 9.05 -11.43 -25.27
N HIS A 22 8.11 -10.85 -24.51
CA HIS A 22 8.31 -10.73 -23.07
C HIS A 22 8.18 -12.07 -22.35
N ARG A 23 7.35 -13.00 -22.86
CA ARG A 23 7.29 -14.39 -22.38
C ARG A 23 8.62 -15.10 -22.55
N ALA A 24 9.22 -15.07 -23.74
CA ALA A 24 10.51 -15.72 -23.99
C ALA A 24 11.62 -15.11 -23.11
N SER A 25 11.59 -13.79 -22.89
CA SER A 25 12.53 -13.11 -22.00
C SER A 25 12.38 -13.56 -20.54
N TRP A 26 11.14 -13.72 -20.08
CA TRP A 26 10.81 -14.22 -18.74
C TRP A 26 11.27 -15.67 -18.57
N GLU A 27 10.98 -16.55 -19.54
CA GLU A 27 11.41 -17.95 -19.54
C GLU A 27 12.95 -18.05 -19.56
N GLY A 28 13.64 -17.21 -20.32
CA GLY A 28 15.11 -17.15 -20.34
C GLY A 28 15.70 -16.77 -18.98
N LYS A 29 15.08 -15.85 -18.24
CA LYS A 29 15.49 -15.48 -16.87
C LYS A 29 15.25 -16.60 -15.86
N LEU A 30 14.15 -17.32 -16.00
CA LEU A 30 13.87 -18.49 -15.19
C LEU A 30 14.90 -19.59 -15.44
N LEU A 31 15.22 -19.87 -16.70
CA LEU A 31 16.28 -20.83 -17.08
C LEU A 31 17.65 -20.42 -16.54
N GLN A 32 18.00 -19.13 -16.61
CA GLN A 32 19.27 -18.60 -16.07
C GLN A 32 19.45 -18.90 -14.58
N SER A 33 18.35 -18.94 -13.81
CA SER A 33 18.36 -19.22 -12.37
C SER A 33 18.01 -20.67 -12.03
N ALA A 34 17.97 -21.57 -13.04
CA ALA A 34 17.52 -22.96 -12.85
C ALA A 34 16.13 -23.07 -12.19
N GLY A 35 15.24 -22.12 -12.46
CA GLY A 35 13.90 -22.09 -11.88
C GLY A 35 13.81 -21.48 -10.48
N GLN A 36 14.90 -20.94 -9.94
CA GLN A 36 14.95 -20.50 -8.54
C GLN A 36 14.49 -19.07 -8.33
N GLU A 37 14.74 -18.15 -9.27
CA GLU A 37 14.49 -16.71 -9.10
C GLU A 37 13.29 -16.22 -9.92
N ARG A 38 12.40 -15.45 -9.30
CA ARG A 38 11.27 -14.79 -9.97
C ARG A 38 11.80 -13.74 -10.95
N PRO A 39 11.49 -13.85 -12.25
CA PRO A 39 11.94 -12.86 -13.21
C PRO A 39 11.22 -11.52 -13.08
N PHE A 40 11.94 -10.43 -13.31
CA PHE A 40 11.37 -9.12 -13.60
C PHE A 40 11.64 -8.76 -15.06
N VAL A 41 10.57 -8.60 -15.84
CA VAL A 41 10.61 -8.16 -17.24
C VAL A 41 9.62 -7.02 -17.40
N LEU A 42 10.06 -5.93 -18.03
CA LEU A 42 9.21 -4.80 -18.37
C LEU A 42 8.96 -4.81 -19.88
N SER A 43 7.70 -4.74 -20.30
CA SER A 43 7.30 -4.77 -21.71
C SER A 43 6.45 -3.57 -22.11
N ARG A 44 6.68 -3.05 -23.33
CA ARG A 44 5.84 -1.99 -23.91
C ARG A 44 4.60 -2.56 -24.58
N ALA A 45 4.79 -3.60 -25.39
CA ALA A 45 3.70 -4.29 -26.07
C ALA A 45 3.22 -5.47 -25.21
N PHE A 46 1.92 -5.69 -25.18
CA PHE A 46 1.27 -6.70 -24.34
C PHE A 46 -0.06 -7.13 -24.98
N PHE A 47 -0.61 -8.23 -24.48
CA PHE A 47 -1.92 -8.75 -24.85
C PHE A 47 -2.59 -9.40 -23.62
N ALA A 48 -3.80 -9.91 -23.77
CA ALA A 48 -4.45 -10.69 -22.73
C ALA A 48 -3.55 -11.87 -22.29
N GLY A 49 -3.23 -11.94 -20.99
CA GLY A 49 -2.32 -12.93 -20.42
C GLY A 49 -0.90 -12.40 -20.16
N SER A 50 -0.57 -11.19 -20.59
CA SER A 50 0.76 -10.59 -20.35
C SER A 50 1.09 -10.37 -18.88
N GLN A 51 0.08 -10.26 -18.00
CA GLN A 51 0.27 -10.13 -16.55
C GLN A 51 1.04 -11.28 -15.91
N ARG A 52 1.10 -12.45 -16.57
CA ARG A 52 1.85 -13.61 -16.07
C ARG A 52 3.37 -13.43 -16.14
N THR A 53 3.87 -12.58 -17.02
CA THR A 53 5.31 -12.55 -17.35
C THR A 53 5.91 -11.16 -17.53
N ALA A 54 5.13 -10.08 -17.41
CA ALA A 54 5.66 -8.74 -17.54
C ALA A 54 4.93 -7.69 -16.69
N ALA A 55 5.71 -6.74 -16.16
CA ALA A 55 5.21 -5.41 -15.88
C ALA A 55 5.04 -4.64 -17.19
N VAL A 56 4.15 -3.64 -17.21
CA VAL A 56 3.88 -2.82 -18.40
C VAL A 56 4.01 -1.34 -18.06
N TRP A 57 4.45 -0.53 -19.02
CA TRP A 57 4.33 0.92 -18.90
C TRP A 57 3.62 1.51 -20.12
N THR A 58 3.06 2.72 -19.96
CA THR A 58 2.23 3.39 -20.97
C THR A 58 2.99 3.91 -22.20
N GLY A 59 4.26 3.55 -22.36
CA GLY A 59 5.10 4.01 -23.46
C GLY A 59 5.58 5.45 -23.30
N ASP A 60 5.87 6.06 -24.45
CA ASP A 60 6.64 7.30 -24.56
C ASP A 60 5.72 8.52 -24.34
N ASN A 61 5.45 8.85 -23.07
CA ASN A 61 4.63 10.02 -22.67
C ASN A 61 5.41 11.35 -22.75
N ALA A 62 4.74 12.49 -22.53
CA ALA A 62 5.37 13.82 -22.56
C ALA A 62 5.44 14.46 -21.18
N ALA A 63 6.44 15.31 -20.95
CA ALA A 63 6.67 16.17 -19.78
C ALA A 63 5.65 17.31 -19.69
N ASP A 64 4.37 16.94 -19.55
CA ASP A 64 3.22 17.83 -19.53
C ASP A 64 2.18 17.42 -18.47
N TRP A 65 1.44 18.39 -17.94
CA TRP A 65 0.42 18.19 -16.91
C TRP A 65 -0.75 17.31 -17.40
N GLY A 66 -1.12 17.41 -18.68
CA GLY A 66 -2.12 16.54 -19.30
C GLY A 66 -1.68 15.07 -19.31
N HIS A 67 -0.39 14.81 -19.53
CA HIS A 67 0.16 13.45 -19.49
C HIS A 67 0.27 12.90 -18.06
N LEU A 68 0.56 13.73 -17.06
CA LEU A 68 0.41 13.34 -15.66
C LEU A 68 -1.05 13.00 -15.36
N ARG A 69 -2.01 13.83 -15.78
CA ARG A 69 -3.44 13.60 -15.54
C ARG A 69 -3.95 12.31 -16.19
N VAL A 70 -3.68 12.11 -17.49
CA VAL A 70 -4.16 10.94 -18.25
C VAL A 70 -3.50 9.64 -17.81
N SER A 71 -2.36 9.70 -17.12
CA SER A 71 -1.73 8.48 -16.57
C SER A 71 -2.68 7.73 -15.65
N ILE A 72 -3.50 8.41 -14.85
CA ILE A 72 -4.44 7.77 -13.91
C ILE A 72 -5.48 6.90 -14.64
N PRO A 73 -6.34 7.40 -15.54
CA PRO A 73 -7.32 6.58 -16.26
C PRO A 73 -6.67 5.48 -17.09
N MET A 74 -5.48 5.72 -17.68
CA MET A 74 -4.75 4.68 -18.41
C MET A 74 -4.37 3.50 -17.50
N LEU A 75 -3.79 3.78 -16.33
CA LEU A 75 -3.41 2.74 -15.37
C LEU A 75 -4.63 2.02 -14.77
N LEU A 76 -5.72 2.74 -14.52
CA LEU A 76 -6.98 2.13 -14.09
C LEU A 76 -7.53 1.16 -15.14
N SER A 77 -7.51 1.53 -16.42
CA SER A 77 -7.96 0.65 -17.51
C SER A 77 -7.11 -0.63 -17.63
N LEU A 78 -5.78 -0.52 -17.47
CA LEU A 78 -4.86 -1.65 -17.48
C LEU A 78 -5.11 -2.57 -16.28
N SER A 79 -5.20 -1.99 -15.08
CA SER A 79 -5.41 -2.75 -13.85
C SER A 79 -6.74 -3.52 -13.86
N LEU A 80 -7.82 -2.90 -14.32
CA LEU A 80 -9.14 -3.55 -14.46
C LEU A 80 -9.16 -4.70 -15.48
N THR A 81 -8.27 -4.66 -16.47
CA THR A 81 -8.13 -5.70 -17.50
C THR A 81 -7.07 -6.75 -17.13
N GLY A 82 -6.61 -6.76 -15.88
CA GLY A 82 -5.70 -7.75 -15.31
C GLY A 82 -4.22 -7.39 -15.45
N ILE A 83 -3.85 -6.28 -16.10
CA ILE A 83 -2.47 -5.77 -16.15
C ILE A 83 -2.22 -4.89 -14.92
N THR A 84 -2.12 -5.52 -13.75
CA THR A 84 -2.06 -4.84 -12.45
C THR A 84 -0.69 -4.26 -12.12
N PHE A 85 0.39 -4.79 -12.70
CA PHE A 85 1.73 -4.24 -12.56
C PHE A 85 2.03 -3.21 -13.67
N CYS A 86 1.35 -2.06 -13.62
CA CYS A 86 1.46 -1.00 -14.62
C CYS A 86 1.92 0.35 -14.05
N GLY A 87 2.51 1.20 -14.90
CA GLY A 87 2.98 2.54 -14.54
C GLY A 87 3.20 3.46 -15.75
N ALA A 88 3.48 4.72 -15.48
CA ALA A 88 3.87 5.70 -16.50
C ALA A 88 5.26 6.27 -16.18
N ASP A 89 5.95 6.82 -17.19
CA ASP A 89 7.27 7.40 -16.98
C ASP A 89 7.16 8.70 -16.18
N VAL A 90 7.72 8.67 -14.97
CA VAL A 90 7.81 9.80 -14.04
C VAL A 90 8.79 10.81 -14.61
N GLY A 91 8.37 12.07 -14.68
CA GLY A 91 9.16 13.11 -15.35
C GLY A 91 8.91 13.21 -16.85
N GLY A 92 8.19 12.26 -17.46
CA GLY A 92 7.82 12.33 -18.87
C GLY A 92 8.96 11.93 -19.78
N PHE A 93 8.65 11.11 -20.78
CA PHE A 93 9.68 10.66 -21.71
C PHE A 93 10.14 11.82 -22.60
N PHE A 94 9.22 12.49 -23.30
CA PHE A 94 9.53 13.62 -24.18
C PHE A 94 9.46 14.97 -23.46
N GLY A 95 10.39 15.88 -23.78
CA GLY A 95 10.39 17.24 -23.24
C GLY A 95 11.12 17.38 -21.90
N ASN A 96 11.34 18.64 -21.47
CA ASN A 96 11.97 18.93 -20.19
C ASN A 96 10.88 19.19 -19.15
N THR A 97 10.90 18.43 -18.06
CA THR A 97 9.95 18.58 -16.96
C THR A 97 10.36 19.74 -16.05
N GLU A 98 9.40 20.61 -15.73
CA GLU A 98 9.59 21.68 -14.75
C GLU A 98 9.59 21.12 -13.32
N PRO A 99 10.29 21.75 -12.35
CA PRO A 99 10.45 21.22 -10.99
C PRO A 99 9.13 20.86 -10.28
N GLU A 100 8.10 21.70 -10.38
CA GLU A 100 6.79 21.43 -9.78
C GLU A 100 6.14 20.18 -10.40
N LEU A 101 6.16 20.08 -11.74
CA LEU A 101 5.60 18.93 -12.45
C LEU A 101 6.33 17.64 -12.05
N LEU A 102 7.67 17.67 -11.95
CA LEU A 102 8.45 16.52 -11.53
C LEU A 102 8.06 16.08 -10.11
N VAL A 103 7.93 17.01 -9.16
CA VAL A 103 7.45 16.71 -7.81
C VAL A 103 6.08 16.03 -7.84
N ARG A 104 5.11 16.60 -8.57
CA ARG A 104 3.76 16.03 -8.65
C ARG A 104 3.74 14.65 -9.28
N TRP A 105 4.65 14.39 -10.22
CA TRP A 105 4.82 13.07 -10.79
C TRP A 105 5.39 12.04 -9.83
N PHE A 106 6.40 12.42 -9.03
CA PHE A 106 6.92 11.56 -7.98
C PHE A 106 5.86 11.26 -6.91
N GLN A 107 5.04 12.24 -6.54
CA GLN A 107 3.92 12.07 -5.62
C GLN A 107 2.87 11.10 -6.17
N ALA A 108 2.45 11.26 -7.42
CA ALA A 108 1.49 10.34 -8.06
C ALA A 108 2.06 8.92 -8.14
N ALA A 109 3.29 8.76 -8.64
CA ALA A 109 3.89 7.47 -8.91
C ALA A 109 4.31 6.69 -7.65
N ALA A 110 4.57 7.39 -6.53
CA ALA A 110 4.70 6.73 -5.22
C ALA A 110 3.47 5.87 -4.90
N TYR A 111 2.30 6.24 -5.43
CA TYR A 111 1.03 5.55 -5.27
C TYR A 111 0.57 4.79 -6.53
N GLN A 112 1.46 4.46 -7.47
CA GLN A 112 1.15 3.65 -8.66
C GLN A 112 1.92 2.32 -8.67
N PRO A 113 1.39 1.22 -9.23
CA PRO A 113 1.98 -0.11 -9.08
C PRO A 113 3.43 -0.21 -9.56
N PHE A 114 3.73 0.26 -10.78
CA PHE A 114 5.08 0.37 -11.31
C PHE A 114 5.59 1.82 -11.27
N PHE A 115 6.72 2.04 -10.62
CA PHE A 115 7.27 3.38 -10.37
C PHE A 115 8.68 3.50 -10.95
N ARG A 116 8.80 4.19 -12.08
CA ARG A 116 10.06 4.44 -12.79
C ARG A 116 10.16 5.89 -13.28
N SER A 117 11.29 6.53 -13.00
CA SER A 117 11.69 7.77 -13.68
C SER A 117 12.45 7.43 -14.95
N HIS A 118 12.03 8.00 -16.08
CA HIS A 118 12.64 7.76 -17.39
C HIS A 118 12.51 9.01 -18.27
N LYS A 119 13.41 9.13 -19.25
CA LYS A 119 13.49 10.29 -20.13
C LYS A 119 14.07 9.93 -21.50
N HIS A 120 13.69 10.72 -22.51
CA HIS A 120 14.25 10.68 -23.85
C HIS A 120 15.71 11.18 -23.87
N LEU A 121 16.47 10.76 -24.88
CA LEU A 121 17.89 11.08 -25.06
C LEU A 121 18.16 12.60 -25.00
N ASP A 122 17.36 13.39 -25.71
CA ASP A 122 17.59 14.83 -25.92
C ASP A 122 17.15 15.75 -24.76
N THR A 123 16.68 15.17 -23.66
CA THR A 123 16.22 15.94 -22.50
C THR A 123 17.38 16.28 -21.55
N LYS A 124 17.20 17.25 -20.68
CA LYS A 124 18.13 17.53 -19.58
C LYS A 124 18.19 16.34 -18.61
N ARG A 125 19.25 16.25 -17.82
CA ARG A 125 19.28 15.31 -16.67
C ARG A 125 18.19 15.74 -15.68
N HIS A 126 17.46 14.77 -15.14
CA HIS A 126 16.36 15.01 -14.20
C HIS A 126 16.37 14.02 -13.03
N GLU A 127 17.53 13.43 -12.72
CA GLU A 127 17.63 12.65 -11.49
C GLU A 127 17.22 13.53 -10.30
N PRO A 128 16.51 13.03 -9.29
CA PRO A 128 15.89 13.88 -8.27
C PRO A 128 16.84 14.88 -7.60
N TRP A 129 18.11 14.50 -7.40
CA TRP A 129 19.14 15.36 -6.79
C TRP A 129 19.62 16.51 -7.67
N THR A 130 19.13 16.62 -8.91
CA THR A 130 19.34 17.79 -9.78
C THR A 130 18.35 18.92 -9.49
N LEU A 131 17.27 18.64 -8.75
CA LEU A 131 16.29 19.64 -8.31
C LEU A 131 16.85 20.54 -7.19
N PRO A 132 16.36 21.78 -7.07
CA PRO A 132 16.60 22.60 -5.88
C PRO A 132 16.10 21.89 -4.61
N GLU A 133 16.73 22.17 -3.46
CA GLU A 133 16.49 21.45 -2.19
C GLU A 133 15.00 21.44 -1.77
N GLU A 134 14.27 22.52 -2.03
CA GLU A 134 12.84 22.63 -1.71
C GLU A 134 11.98 21.57 -2.42
N TYR A 135 12.31 21.25 -3.67
CA TYR A 135 11.64 20.21 -4.45
C TYR A 135 12.20 18.82 -4.11
N LEU A 136 13.53 18.70 -3.97
CA LEU A 136 14.20 17.44 -3.63
C LEU A 136 13.68 16.86 -2.31
N LYS A 137 13.45 17.70 -1.28
CA LYS A 137 12.86 17.27 -0.01
C LYS A 137 11.49 16.62 -0.21
N VAL A 138 10.65 17.18 -1.09
CA VAL A 138 9.31 16.65 -1.36
C VAL A 138 9.38 15.35 -2.16
N VAL A 139 10.23 15.29 -3.19
CA VAL A 139 10.48 14.03 -3.92
C VAL A 139 10.97 12.94 -2.98
N ARG A 140 11.90 13.26 -2.08
CA ARG A 140 12.40 12.34 -1.06
C ARG A 140 11.28 11.83 -0.16
N ALA A 141 10.37 12.69 0.28
CA ALA A 141 9.22 12.29 1.10
C ALA A 141 8.30 11.31 0.37
N ALA A 142 8.00 11.54 -0.91
CA ALA A 142 7.20 10.63 -1.73
C ALA A 142 7.87 9.25 -1.91
N VAL A 143 9.18 9.23 -2.18
CA VAL A 143 9.96 7.98 -2.29
C VAL A 143 10.02 7.24 -0.95
N VAL A 144 10.26 7.96 0.15
CA VAL A 144 10.25 7.40 1.51
C VAL A 144 8.89 6.76 1.81
N GLU A 145 7.80 7.43 1.47
CA GLU A 145 6.47 6.93 1.72
C GLU A 145 6.14 5.67 0.90
N ARG A 146 6.57 5.61 -0.37
CA ARG A 146 6.55 4.38 -1.16
C ARG A 146 7.28 3.23 -0.44
N TYR A 147 8.46 3.51 0.10
CA TYR A 147 9.27 2.51 0.81
C TYR A 147 8.59 2.04 2.11
N ASN A 148 8.00 2.97 2.88
CA ASN A 148 7.22 2.63 4.07
C ASN A 148 6.06 1.68 3.74
N LEU A 149 5.40 1.89 2.60
CA LEU A 149 4.23 1.12 2.15
C LEU A 149 4.56 -0.17 1.40
N LEU A 150 5.83 -0.53 1.22
CA LEU A 150 6.20 -1.77 0.51
C LEU A 150 5.50 -3.03 1.05
N PRO A 151 5.32 -3.24 2.38
CA PRO A 151 4.56 -4.38 2.88
C PRO A 151 3.11 -4.40 2.39
N TYR A 152 2.45 -3.23 2.34
CA TYR A 152 1.08 -3.12 1.81
C TYR A 152 1.03 -3.39 0.32
N TRP A 153 1.91 -2.78 -0.48
CA TRP A 153 2.03 -3.04 -1.92
C TRP A 153 2.24 -4.53 -2.20
N TYR A 154 3.17 -5.15 -1.49
CA TYR A 154 3.52 -6.55 -1.69
C TYR A 154 2.35 -7.48 -1.34
N THR A 155 1.61 -7.15 -0.28
CA THR A 155 0.37 -7.85 0.07
C THR A 155 -0.69 -7.72 -1.02
N MET A 156 -0.87 -6.52 -1.60
CA MET A 156 -1.84 -6.34 -2.68
C MET A 156 -1.44 -7.13 -3.94
N PHE A 157 -0.15 -7.19 -4.28
CA PHE A 157 0.33 -8.00 -5.40
C PHE A 157 0.15 -9.50 -5.17
N ALA A 158 0.44 -10.02 -3.97
CA ALA A 158 0.22 -11.43 -3.64
C ALA A 158 -1.27 -11.82 -3.72
N ARG A 159 -2.15 -10.92 -3.27
CA ARG A 159 -3.60 -11.07 -3.40
C ARG A 159 -4.05 -11.03 -4.87
N SER A 160 -3.54 -10.07 -5.65
CA SER A 160 -3.80 -9.93 -7.09
C SER A 160 -3.36 -11.17 -7.88
N GLU A 161 -2.22 -11.77 -7.53
CA GLU A 161 -1.73 -13.00 -8.15
C GLU A 161 -2.71 -14.18 -7.97
N ALA A 162 -3.39 -14.24 -6.83
CA ALA A 162 -4.25 -15.37 -6.48
C ALA A 162 -5.64 -15.31 -7.11
N ASP A 163 -6.29 -14.13 -7.11
CA ASP A 163 -7.69 -13.99 -7.55
C ASP A 163 -7.90 -12.95 -8.66
N GLY A 164 -6.83 -12.34 -9.15
CA GLY A 164 -6.88 -11.37 -10.24
C GLY A 164 -7.43 -10.00 -9.84
N GLN A 165 -7.62 -9.72 -8.55
CA GLN A 165 -8.10 -8.40 -8.14
C GLN A 165 -7.09 -7.29 -8.49
N PRO A 166 -7.55 -6.10 -8.91
CA PRO A 166 -6.68 -4.97 -9.22
C PRO A 166 -5.97 -4.48 -7.95
N VAL A 167 -4.67 -4.20 -8.06
CA VAL A 167 -3.88 -3.56 -6.99
C VAL A 167 -4.29 -2.09 -6.84
N MET A 168 -4.44 -1.41 -7.97
CA MET A 168 -4.92 -0.04 -8.10
C MET A 168 -6.27 -0.08 -8.82
N ALA A 169 -7.33 0.45 -8.23
CA ALA A 169 -8.69 0.28 -8.74
C ALA A 169 -9.47 1.61 -8.73
N PRO A 170 -10.41 1.82 -9.65
CA PRO A 170 -11.33 2.95 -9.55
C PRO A 170 -12.21 2.77 -8.30
N ILE A 171 -12.71 3.87 -7.75
CA ILE A 171 -13.49 3.86 -6.51
C ILE A 171 -14.68 2.88 -6.62
N TRP A 172 -15.38 2.89 -7.75
CA TRP A 172 -16.55 2.03 -7.96
C TRP A 172 -16.25 0.53 -7.80
N TYR A 173 -15.01 0.08 -7.98
CA TYR A 173 -14.64 -1.34 -7.83
C TYR A 173 -14.94 -1.85 -6.41
N HIS A 174 -14.67 -1.02 -5.41
CA HIS A 174 -14.92 -1.30 -3.98
C HIS A 174 -16.28 -0.76 -3.49
N PHE A 175 -16.89 0.17 -4.23
CA PHE A 175 -18.16 0.81 -3.90
C PHE A 175 -19.20 0.63 -5.02
N ARG A 176 -19.42 -0.61 -5.47
CA ARG A 176 -20.24 -0.95 -6.65
C ARG A 176 -21.71 -0.50 -6.58
N HIS A 177 -22.22 -0.25 -5.38
CA HIS A 177 -23.60 0.24 -5.19
C HIS A 177 -23.73 1.75 -5.45
N LEU A 178 -22.61 2.47 -5.56
CA LEU A 178 -22.56 3.93 -5.60
C LEU A 178 -22.32 4.40 -7.05
N THR A 179 -23.38 4.50 -7.84
CA THR A 179 -23.28 4.81 -9.28
C THR A 179 -22.72 6.19 -9.58
N SER A 180 -22.77 7.12 -8.62
CA SER A 180 -22.21 8.47 -8.74
C SER A 180 -20.69 8.51 -8.91
N VAL A 181 -19.98 7.41 -8.60
CA VAL A 181 -18.51 7.33 -8.72
C VAL A 181 -18.03 6.62 -9.99
N TYR A 182 -18.93 6.26 -10.91
CA TYR A 182 -18.57 5.45 -12.08
C TYR A 182 -17.70 6.21 -13.08
N ASP A 183 -17.92 7.53 -13.19
CA ASP A 183 -17.16 8.41 -14.07
C ASP A 183 -15.92 9.03 -13.39
N LEU A 184 -15.64 8.68 -12.11
CA LEU A 184 -14.45 9.16 -11.41
C LEU A 184 -13.22 8.38 -11.84
N ASP A 185 -12.34 9.06 -12.57
CA ASP A 185 -11.12 8.49 -13.16
C ASP A 185 -9.83 9.21 -12.72
N ASN A 186 -9.97 10.18 -11.81
CA ASN A 186 -8.91 11.09 -11.39
C ASN A 186 -8.47 10.83 -9.93
N GLU A 187 -9.14 9.90 -9.25
CA GLU A 187 -8.80 9.34 -7.95
C GLU A 187 -9.05 7.83 -7.97
N TYR A 188 -8.38 7.13 -7.07
CA TYR A 188 -8.37 5.68 -7.08
C TYR A 188 -8.09 5.11 -5.70
N MET A 189 -8.42 3.84 -5.56
CA MET A 189 -8.13 3.03 -4.40
C MET A 189 -6.87 2.19 -4.65
N ILE A 190 -6.04 1.99 -3.63
CA ILE A 190 -5.03 0.94 -3.58
C ILE A 190 -5.52 -0.08 -2.57
N GLY A 191 -5.88 -1.27 -3.05
CA GLY A 191 -6.69 -2.20 -2.28
C GLY A 191 -7.92 -1.51 -1.67
N GLU A 192 -8.40 -1.99 -0.54
CA GLU A 192 -9.60 -1.46 0.10
C GLU A 192 -9.33 -0.34 1.12
N ALA A 193 -8.07 -0.13 1.49
CA ALA A 193 -7.70 0.64 2.69
C ALA A 193 -7.25 2.06 2.40
N MET A 194 -6.95 2.42 1.15
CA MET A 194 -6.31 3.70 0.81
C MET A 194 -6.92 4.31 -0.45
N LEU A 195 -7.38 5.55 -0.35
CA LEU A 195 -7.80 6.40 -1.47
C LEU A 195 -6.70 7.41 -1.79
N VAL A 196 -6.45 7.67 -3.07
CA VAL A 196 -5.42 8.60 -3.54
C VAL A 196 -6.00 9.53 -4.60
N ARG A 197 -5.78 10.84 -4.43
CA ARG A 197 -6.11 11.90 -5.39
C ARG A 197 -4.86 12.73 -5.70
N PRO A 198 -4.03 12.32 -6.69
CA PRO A 198 -2.84 13.08 -7.04
C PRO A 198 -3.18 14.48 -7.55
N VAL A 199 -2.32 15.47 -7.24
CA VAL A 199 -2.44 16.83 -7.79
C VAL A 199 -1.89 16.84 -9.21
N THR A 200 -2.74 17.14 -10.19
CA THR A 200 -2.41 17.06 -11.64
C THR A 200 -2.64 18.37 -12.40
N SER A 201 -2.49 19.50 -11.70
CA SER A 201 -2.52 20.85 -12.26
C SER A 201 -1.47 21.75 -11.61
N ALA A 202 -0.88 22.64 -12.41
CA ALA A 202 0.13 23.60 -11.97
C ALA A 202 -0.45 24.61 -10.98
N GLY A 203 0.32 24.94 -9.94
CA GLY A 203 -0.03 25.98 -8.97
C GLY A 203 -1.29 25.68 -8.14
N ALA A 204 -1.77 24.43 -8.12
CA ALA A 204 -2.97 24.04 -7.40
C ALA A 204 -2.87 24.38 -5.91
N ARG A 205 -3.93 24.96 -5.36
CA ARG A 205 -4.09 25.28 -3.92
C ARG A 205 -5.13 24.41 -3.23
N HIS A 206 -5.95 23.73 -4.01
CA HIS A 206 -6.92 22.74 -3.56
C HIS A 206 -7.12 21.69 -4.65
N VAL A 207 -7.63 20.53 -4.26
CA VAL A 207 -8.21 19.54 -5.16
C VAL A 207 -9.55 19.09 -4.61
N ASP A 208 -10.50 18.82 -5.49
CA ASP A 208 -11.75 18.18 -5.09
C ASP A 208 -11.52 16.66 -5.00
N VAL A 209 -11.84 16.10 -3.85
CA VAL A 209 -11.73 14.68 -3.52
C VAL A 209 -13.12 14.16 -3.16
N TYR A 210 -13.60 13.12 -3.83
CA TYR A 210 -14.83 12.47 -3.37
C TYR A 210 -14.45 11.32 -2.43
N LEU A 211 -14.89 11.43 -1.18
CA LEU A 211 -14.71 10.36 -0.19
C LEU A 211 -15.99 9.52 -0.13
N PRO A 212 -15.95 8.21 -0.44
CA PRO A 212 -17.10 7.32 -0.31
C PRO A 212 -17.62 7.21 1.13
N PRO A 213 -18.83 6.65 1.36
CA PRO A 213 -19.35 6.45 2.71
C PRO A 213 -18.39 5.73 3.66
N GLY A 214 -18.28 6.26 4.87
CA GLY A 214 -17.39 5.78 5.93
C GLY A 214 -16.54 6.91 6.52
N VAL A 215 -15.68 6.54 7.47
CA VAL A 215 -14.70 7.47 8.05
C VAL A 215 -13.37 7.33 7.31
N TRP A 216 -12.73 8.46 7.01
CA TRP A 216 -11.43 8.52 6.35
C TRP A 216 -10.43 9.31 7.20
N TYR A 217 -9.15 9.03 7.04
CA TYR A 217 -8.06 9.68 7.76
C TYR A 217 -7.06 10.24 6.76
N SER A 218 -6.77 11.54 6.84
CA SER A 218 -5.70 12.16 6.07
C SER A 218 -4.38 11.41 6.27
N GLY A 219 -3.70 11.01 5.20
CA GLY A 219 -2.45 10.27 5.29
C GLY A 219 -1.28 11.09 5.84
N SER A 220 -1.40 12.43 5.85
CA SER A 220 -0.37 13.34 6.34
C SER A 220 -0.55 13.73 7.81
N THR A 221 -1.80 13.95 8.23
CA THR A 221 -2.14 14.48 9.57
C THR A 221 -2.88 13.48 10.45
N PHE A 222 -3.40 12.39 9.86
CA PHE A 222 -4.38 11.48 10.47
C PHE A 222 -5.66 12.18 10.97
N GLU A 223 -5.92 13.40 10.50
CA GLU A 223 -7.19 14.08 10.77
C GLU A 223 -8.33 13.33 10.09
N THR A 224 -9.42 13.19 10.84
CA THR A 224 -10.62 12.52 10.38
C THR A 224 -11.36 13.38 9.36
N VAL A 225 -11.73 12.77 8.24
CA VAL A 225 -12.58 13.36 7.21
C VAL A 225 -13.79 12.46 7.02
N GLN A 226 -14.98 13.05 7.13
CA GLN A 226 -16.22 12.30 6.94
C GLN A 226 -16.44 12.01 5.46
N GLY A 227 -16.80 10.77 5.13
CA GLY A 227 -17.09 10.36 3.78
C GLY A 227 -18.48 10.75 3.29
N ASN A 228 -18.89 10.12 2.19
CA ASN A 228 -20.12 10.39 1.44
C ASN A 228 -20.25 11.84 0.94
N GLN A 229 -19.14 12.50 0.63
CA GLN A 229 -19.14 13.89 0.20
C GLN A 229 -17.93 14.24 -0.67
N LEU A 230 -18.09 15.32 -1.44
CA LEU A 230 -16.99 15.99 -2.12
C LEU A 230 -16.33 16.97 -1.15
N VAL A 231 -15.03 16.83 -0.96
CA VAL A 231 -14.22 17.68 -0.08
C VAL A 231 -13.26 18.50 -0.93
N GLN A 232 -13.30 19.82 -0.78
CA GLN A 232 -12.28 20.70 -1.33
C GLN A 232 -11.06 20.66 -0.41
N PHE A 233 -10.10 19.78 -0.72
CA PHE A 233 -8.95 19.52 0.12
C PHE A 233 -7.81 20.51 -0.20
N PRO A 234 -7.32 21.30 0.78
CA PRO A 234 -6.23 22.24 0.54
C PRO A 234 -4.92 21.50 0.25
N VAL A 235 -4.16 21.99 -0.73
CA VAL A 235 -2.86 21.41 -1.09
C VAL A 235 -1.79 22.49 -1.26
N ASP A 236 -0.59 22.14 -0.84
CA ASP A 236 0.64 22.81 -1.20
C ASP A 236 1.57 21.85 -1.98
N LEU A 237 2.78 22.30 -2.30
CA LEU A 237 3.76 21.48 -3.03
C LEU A 237 4.07 20.16 -2.30
N SER A 238 4.10 20.17 -0.97
CA SER A 238 4.43 19.00 -0.14
C SER A 238 3.27 18.02 0.04
N SER A 239 2.04 18.47 -0.22
CA SER A 239 0.81 17.72 -0.03
C SER A 239 0.65 16.63 -1.08
N THR A 240 0.41 15.39 -0.64
CA THR A 240 -0.09 14.29 -1.49
C THR A 240 -1.43 13.81 -0.92
N PRO A 241 -2.57 14.17 -1.52
CA PRO A 241 -3.89 13.79 -0.99
C PRO A 241 -4.08 12.27 -1.02
N VAL A 242 -3.97 11.68 0.16
CA VAL A 242 -4.09 10.25 0.42
C VAL A 242 -4.93 10.11 1.68
N PHE A 243 -5.86 9.17 1.67
CA PHE A 243 -6.79 8.97 2.76
C PHE A 243 -6.86 7.49 3.12
N TYR A 244 -6.62 7.17 4.39
CA TYR A 244 -6.79 5.83 4.92
C TYR A 244 -8.24 5.62 5.34
N ARG A 245 -8.81 4.48 4.94
CA ARG A 245 -10.19 4.13 5.26
C ARG A 245 -10.28 3.57 6.69
N GLY A 246 -11.25 4.06 7.47
CA GLY A 246 -11.63 3.45 8.74
C GLY A 246 -12.12 2.01 8.57
N GLY A 247 -11.84 1.15 9.55
CA GLY A 247 -12.09 -0.28 9.49
C GLY A 247 -10.96 -1.09 8.85
N TRP A 248 -9.82 -0.47 8.52
CA TRP A 248 -8.69 -1.14 7.85
C TRP A 248 -7.39 -1.08 8.65
N ILE A 249 -6.58 -2.12 8.48
CA ILE A 249 -5.23 -2.26 9.04
C ILE A 249 -4.20 -2.25 7.91
N VAL A 250 -3.22 -1.36 7.99
CA VAL A 250 -2.18 -1.18 6.97
C VAL A 250 -0.79 -1.52 7.55
N PRO A 251 -0.11 -2.57 7.04
CA PRO A 251 1.26 -2.88 7.44
C PRO A 251 2.28 -1.99 6.72
N ARG A 252 3.27 -1.52 7.47
CA ARG A 252 4.35 -0.63 7.00
C ARG A 252 5.72 -1.08 7.54
N ARG A 253 6.79 -0.64 6.90
CA ARG A 253 8.17 -0.74 7.42
C ARG A 253 8.77 0.65 7.54
N GLU A 254 8.94 1.10 8.76
CA GLU A 254 9.19 2.51 9.04
C GLU A 254 10.68 2.84 9.18
N ARG A 255 11.52 1.81 9.23
CA ARG A 255 12.99 1.95 9.18
C ARG A 255 13.43 2.10 7.74
N ILE A 256 13.49 3.34 7.26
CA ILE A 256 13.91 3.62 5.89
C ILE A 256 15.37 3.25 5.66
N ARG A 257 15.59 2.52 4.55
CA ARG A 257 16.91 2.14 4.04
C ARG A 257 17.05 2.66 2.60
N ARG A 258 18.25 2.49 2.03
CA ARG A 258 18.55 2.90 0.65
C ARG A 258 17.97 1.97 -0.44
N SER A 259 17.46 0.80 -0.07
CA SER A 259 16.83 -0.17 -0.98
C SER A 259 15.89 -1.11 -0.22
N SER A 260 14.89 -1.65 -0.92
CA SER A 260 13.95 -2.64 -0.36
C SER A 260 14.67 -3.87 0.18
N TRP A 261 15.75 -4.32 -0.50
CA TRP A 261 16.57 -5.42 -0.04
C TRP A 261 17.11 -5.18 1.37
N LEU A 262 17.60 -3.97 1.68
CA LEU A 262 18.08 -3.66 3.03
C LEU A 262 16.95 -3.56 4.07
N MET A 263 15.71 -3.36 3.65
CA MET A 263 14.53 -3.36 4.52
C MET A 263 13.96 -4.76 4.77
N ARG A 264 14.40 -5.79 4.04
CA ARG A 264 13.79 -7.12 4.04
C ARG A 264 13.73 -7.81 5.41
N ASN A 265 14.61 -7.39 6.33
CA ASN A 265 14.71 -7.88 7.71
C ASN A 265 14.35 -6.81 8.75
N ASP A 266 13.82 -5.65 8.31
CA ASP A 266 13.33 -4.64 9.24
C ASP A 266 11.94 -5.03 9.78
N PRO A 267 11.64 -4.69 11.04
CA PRO A 267 10.37 -4.99 11.66
C PRO A 267 9.22 -4.21 11.03
N PHE A 268 8.01 -4.71 11.24
CA PHE A 268 6.78 -4.10 10.75
C PHE A 268 6.18 -3.14 11.79
N THR A 269 5.46 -2.14 11.29
CA THR A 269 4.51 -1.32 12.04
C THR A 269 3.11 -1.56 11.50
N LEU A 270 2.14 -1.81 12.38
CA LEU A 270 0.73 -1.94 11.99
C LEU A 270 -0.02 -0.65 12.30
N PHE A 271 -0.63 -0.02 11.30
CA PHE A 271 -1.53 1.11 11.48
C PHE A 271 -2.98 0.61 11.47
N VAL A 272 -3.71 0.84 12.54
CA VAL A 272 -5.09 0.39 12.76
C VAL A 272 -6.01 1.62 12.70
N PHE A 273 -6.73 1.80 11.60
CA PHE A 273 -7.64 2.92 11.39
C PHE A 273 -9.05 2.51 11.82
N LEU A 274 -9.56 3.08 12.91
CA LEU A 274 -10.86 2.71 13.46
C LEU A 274 -12.01 3.37 12.71
N ASP A 275 -13.16 2.72 12.69
CA ASP A 275 -14.43 3.33 12.26
C ASP A 275 -15.42 3.20 13.42
N PRO A 276 -15.88 4.30 14.04
CA PRO A 276 -16.85 4.26 15.13
C PRO A 276 -18.18 3.59 14.76
N ALA A 277 -18.52 3.53 13.47
CA ALA A 277 -19.72 2.85 12.98
C ALA A 277 -19.52 1.34 12.75
N GLN A 278 -18.30 0.82 12.91
CA GLN A 278 -17.97 -0.60 12.73
C GLN A 278 -17.42 -1.21 14.03
N ASN A 279 -17.61 -2.51 14.21
CA ASN A 279 -17.16 -3.23 15.41
C ASN A 279 -15.65 -3.55 15.41
N GLY A 280 -14.86 -2.99 14.50
CA GLY A 280 -13.46 -3.36 14.39
C GLY A 280 -12.73 -2.85 13.15
N SER A 281 -11.54 -3.38 12.95
CA SER A 281 -10.71 -3.14 11.76
C SER A 281 -10.04 -4.43 11.32
N HIS A 282 -9.75 -4.58 10.03
CA HIS A 282 -9.06 -5.76 9.54
C HIS A 282 -8.09 -5.42 8.41
N GLY A 283 -7.14 -6.31 8.16
CA GLY A 283 -6.18 -6.15 7.09
C GLY A 283 -5.35 -7.42 6.91
N TYR A 284 -4.47 -7.36 5.93
CA TYR A 284 -3.66 -8.50 5.55
C TYR A 284 -2.18 -8.14 5.53
N LEU A 285 -1.33 -9.13 5.77
CA LEU A 285 0.11 -9.04 5.56
C LEU A 285 0.59 -10.30 4.86
N TYR A 286 1.18 -10.15 3.67
CA TYR A 286 1.92 -11.21 2.99
C TYR A 286 3.42 -10.92 3.08
N ASP A 287 4.20 -11.95 3.40
CA ASP A 287 5.65 -11.87 3.43
C ASP A 287 6.28 -13.17 2.93
N ASP A 288 7.38 -13.09 2.19
CA ASP A 288 8.16 -14.24 1.75
C ASP A 288 9.65 -13.86 1.61
N ASP A 289 10.42 -14.59 0.81
CA ASP A 289 11.81 -14.26 0.57
C ASP A 289 12.10 -13.12 -0.40
N TYR A 290 11.07 -12.60 -1.05
CA TYR A 290 11.07 -11.50 -2.03
C TYR A 290 11.76 -11.80 -3.36
N HIS A 291 12.26 -13.01 -3.59
CA HIS A 291 12.98 -13.31 -4.83
C HIS A 291 12.68 -14.70 -5.40
N SER A 292 12.50 -15.73 -4.57
CA SER A 292 12.41 -17.11 -5.05
C SER A 292 11.09 -17.43 -5.72
N VAL A 293 11.10 -18.35 -6.67
CA VAL A 293 9.85 -18.95 -7.20
C VAL A 293 9.18 -19.84 -6.14
N SER A 294 9.98 -20.48 -5.27
CA SER A 294 9.45 -21.26 -4.15
C SER A 294 8.60 -20.40 -3.23
N ARG A 295 7.45 -20.94 -2.81
CA ARG A 295 6.56 -20.32 -1.82
C ARG A 295 6.72 -20.91 -0.42
N GLU A 296 7.74 -21.75 -0.19
CA GLU A 296 7.96 -22.38 1.13
C GLU A 296 8.17 -21.35 2.25
N SER A 297 8.81 -20.23 1.93
CA SER A 297 9.02 -19.11 2.84
C SER A 297 7.80 -18.19 2.99
N ALA A 298 6.77 -18.37 2.16
CA ALA A 298 5.61 -17.49 2.13
C ALA A 298 4.74 -17.63 3.39
N ARG A 299 4.29 -16.49 3.89
CA ARG A 299 3.43 -16.36 5.05
C ARG A 299 2.36 -15.33 4.74
N PHE A 300 1.13 -15.66 5.08
CA PHE A 300 -0.01 -14.76 4.93
C PHE A 300 -0.77 -14.70 6.24
N TYR A 301 -1.10 -13.47 6.63
CA TYR A 301 -1.73 -13.19 7.91
C TYR A 301 -3.00 -12.38 7.71
N HIS A 302 -4.03 -12.77 8.44
CA HIS A 302 -5.20 -11.93 8.65
C HIS A 302 -5.05 -11.25 10.01
N VAL A 303 -5.03 -9.92 9.99
CA VAL A 303 -4.95 -9.09 11.18
C VAL A 303 -6.34 -8.53 11.45
N THR A 304 -6.86 -8.74 12.65
CA THR A 304 -8.20 -8.29 13.04
C THR A 304 -8.14 -7.56 14.36
N TYR A 305 -8.76 -6.40 14.43
CA TYR A 305 -9.05 -5.68 15.67
C TYR A 305 -10.56 -5.73 15.89
N VAL A 306 -10.98 -6.21 17.05
CA VAL A 306 -12.40 -6.22 17.45
C VAL A 306 -12.55 -5.33 18.68
N LEU A 307 -13.46 -4.36 18.58
CA LEU A 307 -13.86 -3.54 19.72
C LEU A 307 -14.76 -4.38 20.63
N HIS A 308 -14.46 -4.38 21.92
CA HIS A 308 -15.29 -5.03 22.92
C HIS A 308 -16.16 -3.98 23.62
N PRO A 309 -17.49 -4.03 23.44
CA PRO A 309 -18.39 -3.16 24.20
C PRO A 309 -18.31 -3.52 25.68
N ASP A 310 -18.49 -2.51 26.54
CA ASP A 310 -18.59 -2.72 27.99
C ASP A 310 -19.85 -3.55 28.31
N PRO A 311 -19.74 -4.71 28.99
CA PRO A 311 -20.89 -5.50 29.43
C PRO A 311 -21.89 -4.73 30.30
N ALA A 312 -21.45 -3.65 30.95
CA ALA A 312 -22.28 -2.78 31.79
C ALA A 312 -22.84 -1.55 31.05
N ASN A 313 -22.66 -1.46 29.73
CA ASN A 313 -23.22 -0.44 28.84
C ASN A 313 -22.79 1.02 29.16
N HIS A 314 -21.59 1.23 29.73
CA HIS A 314 -21.02 2.57 29.96
C HIS A 314 -20.13 3.06 28.80
N GLY A 315 -19.96 2.27 27.73
CA GLY A 315 -19.11 2.61 26.57
C GLY A 315 -18.37 1.39 25.99
N ALA A 316 -17.09 1.55 25.66
CA ALA A 316 -16.21 0.46 25.25
C ALA A 316 -15.42 -0.07 26.47
N ALA A 317 -15.28 -1.38 26.64
CA ALA A 317 -14.37 -1.98 27.62
C ALA A 317 -12.92 -2.05 27.08
N GLY A 318 -12.76 -1.99 25.76
CA GLY A 318 -11.46 -2.06 25.11
C GLY A 318 -11.53 -2.70 23.73
N GLY A 319 -10.51 -3.47 23.37
CA GLY A 319 -10.53 -4.26 22.14
C GLY A 319 -9.37 -5.25 22.04
N ARG A 320 -9.51 -6.24 21.16
CA ARG A 320 -8.49 -7.26 20.91
C ARG A 320 -7.99 -7.17 19.50
N LEU A 321 -6.69 -6.96 19.34
CA LEU A 321 -5.98 -7.10 18.07
C LEU A 321 -5.40 -8.52 18.00
N ARG A 322 -5.68 -9.25 16.93
CA ARG A 322 -5.19 -10.60 16.67
C ARG A 322 -4.49 -10.63 15.33
N MET A 323 -3.41 -11.39 15.27
CA MET A 323 -2.76 -11.77 14.02
C MET A 323 -2.81 -13.29 13.93
N GLN A 324 -3.44 -13.78 12.88
CA GLN A 324 -3.59 -15.21 12.62
C GLN A 324 -2.96 -15.56 11.29
N ARG A 325 -2.11 -16.59 11.29
CA ARG A 325 -1.62 -17.17 10.03
C ARG A 325 -2.78 -17.88 9.32
N ILE A 326 -2.94 -17.58 8.04
CA ILE A 326 -3.95 -18.20 7.16
C ILE A 326 -3.26 -18.79 5.92
N PRO A 327 -3.91 -19.70 5.17
CA PRO A 327 -3.39 -20.18 3.89
C PRO A 327 -3.02 -19.01 2.98
N ILE A 328 -1.91 -19.14 2.25
CA ILE A 328 -1.48 -18.08 1.33
C ILE A 328 -2.55 -17.86 0.25
N PRO A 329 -2.65 -16.65 -0.33
CA PRO A 329 -3.64 -16.39 -1.37
C PRO A 329 -3.56 -17.44 -2.49
N GLY A 330 -4.69 -18.07 -2.81
CA GLY A 330 -4.80 -19.11 -3.84
C GLY A 330 -4.55 -20.54 -3.35
N THR A 331 -4.29 -20.78 -2.05
CA THR A 331 -4.23 -22.13 -1.46
C THR A 331 -5.30 -22.34 -0.39
N THR A 332 -5.60 -23.59 -0.06
CA THR A 332 -6.58 -23.97 0.98
C THR A 332 -5.94 -24.46 2.27
N GLU A 333 -4.66 -24.84 2.22
CA GLU A 333 -3.92 -25.42 3.34
C GLU A 333 -2.78 -24.52 3.79
N LEU A 334 -2.43 -24.62 5.07
CA LEU A 334 -1.25 -23.98 5.64
C LEU A 334 0.00 -24.76 5.23
N LEU A 335 1.07 -24.04 4.85
CA LEU A 335 2.36 -24.67 4.56
C LEU A 335 3.01 -25.17 5.86
N GLU A 336 3.31 -26.47 5.91
CA GLU A 336 3.82 -27.20 7.08
C GLU A 336 5.27 -26.85 7.46
N ARG A 337 6.10 -26.42 6.50
CA ARG A 337 7.54 -26.18 6.74
C ARG A 337 7.82 -24.82 7.38
N ASP A 338 8.22 -24.87 8.65
CA ASP A 338 8.80 -23.77 9.43
C ASP A 338 10.34 -23.82 9.38
N GLU A 339 10.92 -23.82 8.17
CA GLU A 339 12.36 -23.60 8.06
C GLU A 339 12.64 -22.13 8.42
N MET A 340 13.01 -21.99 9.69
CA MET A 340 13.25 -20.77 10.42
C MET A 340 14.23 -19.87 9.67
N ARG A 341 13.72 -18.82 9.04
CA ARG A 341 14.55 -17.67 8.70
C ARG A 341 15.18 -17.16 10.01
N SER A 342 16.51 -17.06 10.03
CA SER A 342 17.29 -16.42 11.11
C SER A 342 17.12 -14.90 11.17
N SER A 343 16.22 -14.33 10.37
CA SER A 343 16.03 -12.89 10.26
C SER A 343 14.76 -12.47 10.96
N VAL A 344 14.97 -11.67 11.99
CA VAL A 344 14.04 -10.82 12.74
C VAL A 344 12.83 -10.36 11.90
N GLN A 345 11.68 -11.02 12.09
CA GLN A 345 10.38 -10.60 11.56
C GLN A 345 9.41 -10.45 12.74
N TYR A 346 9.32 -9.25 13.30
CA TYR A 346 8.40 -8.92 14.39
C TYR A 346 7.68 -7.60 14.15
N ILE A 347 6.60 -7.37 14.89
CA ILE A 347 5.90 -6.09 14.97
C ILE A 347 6.59 -5.23 16.03
N GLU A 348 7.29 -4.17 15.62
CA GLU A 348 7.94 -3.24 16.55
C GLU A 348 6.98 -2.17 17.08
N ARG A 349 5.88 -1.91 16.39
CA ARG A 349 4.97 -0.82 16.72
C ARG A 349 3.57 -1.09 16.20
N ILE A 350 2.56 -0.72 16.98
CA ILE A 350 1.17 -0.70 16.57
C ILE A 350 0.62 0.69 16.83
N VAL A 351 0.01 1.31 15.82
CA VAL A 351 -0.53 2.66 15.88
C VAL A 351 -2.04 2.58 15.66
N PHE A 352 -2.83 2.76 16.71
CA PHE A 352 -4.28 2.91 16.61
C PHE A 352 -4.61 4.36 16.32
N ILE A 353 -5.52 4.60 15.39
CA ILE A 353 -5.96 5.93 14.95
C ILE A 353 -7.48 5.97 15.04
N GLY A 354 -8.01 7.01 15.69
CA GLY A 354 -9.45 7.19 15.92
C GLY A 354 -9.97 6.58 17.22
N LEU A 355 -9.09 6.19 18.16
CA LEU A 355 -9.48 5.59 19.45
C LEU A 355 -9.95 6.68 20.42
N GLN A 356 -11.26 6.90 20.50
CA GLN A 356 -11.86 7.99 21.28
C GLN A 356 -11.82 7.79 22.82
N VAL A 357 -11.36 6.63 23.29
CA VAL A 357 -11.39 6.26 24.73
C VAL A 357 -9.95 6.15 25.27
N PRO A 358 -9.65 6.68 26.48
CA PRO A 358 -8.37 6.48 27.12
C PRO A 358 -8.13 5.00 27.45
N ILE A 359 -6.94 4.52 27.12
CA ILE A 359 -6.48 3.18 27.49
C ILE A 359 -5.74 3.25 28.83
N GLN A 360 -6.00 2.28 29.69
CA GLN A 360 -5.31 2.15 30.98
C GLN A 360 -4.20 1.09 30.93
N ARG A 361 -4.38 0.08 30.07
CA ARG A 361 -3.45 -1.05 29.98
C ARG A 361 -3.48 -1.64 28.57
N ALA A 362 -2.31 -2.05 28.10
CA ALA A 362 -2.17 -2.90 26.93
C ALA A 362 -1.45 -4.18 27.36
N THR A 363 -2.02 -5.34 27.04
CA THR A 363 -1.50 -6.65 27.44
C THR A 363 -1.39 -7.54 26.22
N VAL A 364 -0.18 -8.03 25.95
CA VAL A 364 0.07 -9.08 24.96
C VAL A 364 -0.25 -10.43 25.59
N ILE A 365 -0.93 -11.28 24.84
CA ILE A 365 -1.22 -12.67 25.14
C ILE A 365 -0.60 -13.51 24.02
N GLN A 366 0.41 -14.32 24.34
CA GLN A 366 0.95 -15.28 23.39
C GLN A 366 0.05 -16.52 23.37
N ASN A 367 -0.52 -16.85 22.21
CA ASN A 367 -1.52 -17.92 22.12
C ASN A 367 -0.93 -19.31 22.41
N THR A 368 0.36 -19.50 22.15
CA THR A 368 1.06 -20.79 22.35
C THR A 368 1.35 -21.09 23.82
N SER A 369 1.69 -20.08 24.62
CA SER A 369 2.04 -20.24 26.04
C SER A 369 0.94 -19.80 27.01
N GLY A 370 -0.03 -19.00 26.53
CA GLY A 370 -0.99 -18.29 27.38
C GLY A 370 -0.36 -17.17 28.23
N GLU A 371 0.94 -16.89 28.05
CA GLU A 371 1.67 -15.89 28.80
C GLU A 371 1.10 -14.50 28.54
N ARG A 372 0.88 -13.75 29.63
CA ARG A 372 0.37 -12.38 29.59
C ARG A 372 1.45 -11.41 29.99
N ARG A 373 1.75 -10.43 29.14
CA ARG A 373 2.75 -9.41 29.39
C ARG A 373 2.19 -8.02 29.10
N ASN A 374 2.27 -7.13 30.08
CA ASN A 374 1.94 -5.73 29.84
C ASN A 374 2.98 -5.10 28.92
N VAL A 375 2.54 -4.28 27.98
CA VAL A 375 3.40 -3.55 27.05
C VAL A 375 3.23 -2.06 27.23
N GLU A 376 4.33 -1.35 27.02
CA GLU A 376 4.32 0.10 27.08
C GLU A 376 3.55 0.69 25.91
N PHE A 377 2.82 1.76 26.21
CA PHE A 377 2.11 2.52 25.21
C PHE A 377 2.29 4.00 25.50
N VAL A 378 2.33 4.77 24.41
CA VAL A 378 2.17 6.20 24.46
C VAL A 378 0.78 6.49 23.96
N GLN A 379 -0.09 6.85 24.88
CA GLN A 379 -1.31 7.57 24.57
C GLN A 379 -1.05 8.99 25.02
N PRO A 380 -0.79 9.90 24.08
CA PRO A 380 -0.64 11.27 24.47
C PRO A 380 -1.95 11.73 25.19
N PRO A 381 -1.95 12.40 26.38
CA PRO A 381 -2.30 13.80 26.28
C PRO A 381 -1.11 14.44 25.54
N SER A 382 -1.11 15.69 25.12
CA SER A 382 0.12 16.45 25.41
C SER A 382 1.56 15.79 25.44
N GLU A 383 2.42 16.32 24.58
CA GLU A 383 3.80 16.77 24.95
C GLU A 383 5.02 15.85 24.85
N VAL A 384 4.91 14.52 24.82
CA VAL A 384 6.12 13.64 24.77
C VAL A 384 6.35 12.92 23.43
N ALA A 385 5.51 13.13 22.41
CA ALA A 385 5.66 12.46 21.11
C ALA A 385 6.54 13.23 20.11
N ASP A 386 7.43 12.52 19.40
CA ASP A 386 8.33 13.05 18.36
C ASP A 386 7.53 13.79 17.26
N ARG A 387 7.77 15.10 17.13
CA ARG A 387 7.10 16.00 16.17
C ARG A 387 7.22 15.54 14.71
N ARG A 388 8.18 14.66 14.39
CA ARG A 388 8.41 14.16 13.03
C ARG A 388 7.29 13.28 12.48
N TYR A 389 6.44 12.67 13.32
CA TYR A 389 5.43 11.70 12.87
C TYR A 389 3.99 12.20 12.90
N PHE A 390 3.66 13.25 13.67
CA PHE A 390 2.26 13.51 14.05
C PHE A 390 1.77 14.98 13.96
N GLY A 391 2.56 15.92 13.44
CA GLY A 391 2.11 17.31 13.22
C GLY A 391 1.49 18.01 14.45
N ASN A 392 0.60 18.99 14.21
CA ASN A 392 -0.13 19.73 15.26
C ASN A 392 -1.41 18.97 15.70
N ARG A 393 -1.24 17.92 16.53
CA ARG A 393 -2.18 17.16 17.42
C ARG A 393 -3.70 17.15 17.16
N GLN A 394 -4.33 15.97 17.32
CA GLN A 394 -5.58 15.78 18.11
C GLN A 394 -5.83 14.32 18.60
N ALA A 395 -6.83 14.15 19.47
CA ALA A 395 -7.14 12.97 20.29
C ALA A 395 -7.33 11.65 19.51
N GLY A 396 -6.99 10.53 20.17
CA GLY A 396 -7.31 9.19 19.70
C GLY A 396 -6.25 8.48 18.85
N VAL A 397 -5.00 8.92 18.93
CA VAL A 397 -3.85 8.11 18.50
C VAL A 397 -3.24 7.40 19.71
N VAL A 398 -3.05 6.09 19.59
CA VAL A 398 -2.36 5.26 20.59
C VAL A 398 -1.23 4.52 19.92
N VAL A 399 -0.02 4.63 20.48
CA VAL A 399 1.17 3.95 19.98
C VAL A 399 1.62 2.91 20.99
N ILE A 400 1.48 1.63 20.64
CA ILE A 400 2.09 0.53 21.40
C ILE A 400 3.54 0.40 20.95
N GLN A 401 4.46 0.48 21.91
CA GLN A 401 5.89 0.50 21.63
C GLN A 401 6.53 -0.85 21.91
N ASN A 402 7.27 -1.36 20.92
CA ASN A 402 8.05 -2.59 20.99
C ASN A 402 7.31 -3.77 21.65
N PRO A 403 6.12 -4.17 21.13
CA PRO A 403 5.36 -5.24 21.74
C PRO A 403 6.04 -6.61 21.57
N GLY A 404 7.14 -6.71 20.80
CA GLY A 404 7.97 -7.91 20.66
C GLY A 404 7.22 -9.09 20.03
N LEU A 405 6.26 -8.80 19.16
CA LEU A 405 5.34 -9.79 18.59
C LEU A 405 5.95 -10.38 17.33
N MET A 406 6.38 -11.64 17.40
CA MET A 406 6.98 -12.34 16.27
C MET A 406 5.94 -12.72 15.22
N LEU A 407 6.31 -12.70 13.94
CA LEU A 407 5.47 -13.22 12.86
C LEU A 407 5.39 -14.76 12.86
N SER A 408 6.31 -15.44 13.54
CA SER A 408 6.35 -16.90 13.65
C SER A 408 5.29 -17.49 14.59
N SER A 409 4.46 -16.67 15.24
CA SER A 409 3.50 -17.13 16.22
C SER A 409 2.24 -16.30 16.18
N ASP A 410 1.10 -16.93 16.42
CA ASP A 410 -0.15 -16.21 16.63
C ASP A 410 -0.11 -15.50 18.00
N TRP A 411 -0.63 -14.28 18.02
CA TRP A 411 -0.67 -13.46 19.22
C TRP A 411 -1.96 -12.64 19.28
N GLU A 412 -2.30 -12.24 20.50
CA GLU A 412 -3.37 -11.29 20.78
C GLU A 412 -2.79 -10.12 21.59
N LEU A 413 -3.23 -8.90 21.26
CA LEU A 413 -3.00 -7.71 22.06
C LEU A 413 -4.36 -7.23 22.56
N HIS A 414 -4.54 -7.27 23.88
CA HIS A 414 -5.71 -6.76 24.57
C HIS A 414 -5.47 -5.30 25.00
N LEU A 415 -6.26 -4.38 24.45
CA LEU A 415 -6.35 -3.01 24.93
C LEU A 415 -7.48 -2.92 25.95
N VAL A 416 -7.18 -2.43 27.14
CA VAL A 416 -8.15 -2.20 28.22
C VAL A 416 -8.36 -0.70 28.37
N THR A 417 -9.62 -0.29 28.33
CA THR A 417 -10.03 1.07 28.64
C THR A 417 -10.54 1.13 30.08
N GLY A 418 -10.52 2.32 30.69
CA GLY A 418 -10.78 2.49 32.13
C GLY A 418 -12.18 2.19 32.66
N LEU A 419 -13.03 1.57 31.84
CA LEU A 419 -14.40 1.19 32.17
C LEU A 419 -14.53 -0.27 32.66
N GLU A 420 -13.44 -1.06 32.69
CA GLU A 420 -13.44 -2.32 33.44
C GLU A 420 -13.51 -2.02 34.95
N LEU A 421 -14.71 -2.04 35.52
CA LEU A 421 -14.88 -2.15 36.98
C LEU A 421 -14.13 -3.40 37.45
N LYS A 422 -13.41 -3.24 38.56
CA LYS A 422 -12.83 -4.33 39.36
C LYS A 422 -13.92 -5.33 39.74
N ALA A 423 -14.27 -6.24 38.84
CA ALA A 423 -15.04 -7.43 39.15
C ALA A 423 -14.04 -8.54 39.51
N GLU A 424 -13.69 -8.48 40.79
CA GLU A 424 -13.14 -9.55 41.65
C GLU A 424 -11.73 -10.06 41.37
N LEU A 425 -10.91 -9.88 42.42
CA LEU A 425 -9.57 -10.43 42.66
C LEU A 425 -9.56 -11.97 42.62
#